data_AF-A0AAP3M716-F1
#
_entry.id   AF-A0AAP3M716-F1
#
_cell.length_a   1.000
_cell.length_b   1.000
_cell.length_c   1.000
_cell.angle_alpha   90.00
_cell.angle_beta   90.00
_cell.angle_gamma   90.00
#
_symmetry.space_group_name_H-M   'P 1'
#
loop_
_entity.id
_entity.type
_entity.pdbx_description
1 polymer ?
#
loop_
_entity_poly.entity_id
_entity_poly.type
_entity_poly.pdbx_seq_one_letter_code
_entity_poly.pdbx_strand_id
1 'polypeptide(L)'
;MINPKTIGQLTSQYEKYLEEVVDRLWVIQWISQEFQQGKTTNQYPQIDMELCALQLRKALEVVGYMCLLAHRPELGKLPKRLTKLYSPEDILKRLKSENSQCFPVAIRSVEKEGRADLQPVSEGAFGPVLSEAEFVEAYGKFCGNRLHAKHIYERGTHHSLAKEMSDVRALALGLMSLLGSHKINVKEKYLIVGHVNGPGGAASATFFNRLSK
;
A
#
# COMPACT_ATOMS: atom_id res chain seq x y z
N MET A 1 27.20 -10.75 3.00
CA MET A 1 26.02 -11.63 2.82
C MET A 1 25.07 -11.37 3.97
N ILE A 2 23.77 -11.12 3.72
CA ILE A 2 22.80 -10.88 4.80
C ILE A 2 22.57 -12.20 5.54
N ASN A 3 22.54 -12.17 6.88
CA ASN A 3 22.31 -13.35 7.70
C ASN A 3 20.92 -13.97 7.40
N PRO A 4 20.80 -15.28 7.14
CA PRO A 4 19.51 -15.95 6.86
C PRO A 4 18.44 -15.69 7.92
N LYS A 5 18.83 -15.62 9.21
CA LYS A 5 17.92 -15.28 10.31
C LYS A 5 17.35 -13.87 10.17
N THR A 6 18.16 -12.92 9.70
CA THR A 6 17.73 -11.54 9.41
C THR A 6 16.80 -11.48 8.21
N ILE A 7 17.03 -12.31 7.18
CA ILE A 7 16.12 -12.42 6.03
C ILE A 7 14.77 -12.96 6.48
N GLY A 8 14.74 -14.07 7.23
CA GLY A 8 13.48 -14.64 7.74
C GLY A 8 12.68 -13.68 8.61
N GLN A 9 13.35 -12.90 9.48
CA GLN A 9 12.71 -11.85 10.27
C GLN A 9 12.14 -10.72 9.42
N LEU A 10 12.87 -10.28 8.39
CA LEU A 10 12.42 -9.24 7.48
C LEU A 10 11.19 -9.69 6.69
N THR A 11 11.25 -10.89 6.11
CA THR A 11 10.14 -11.49 5.37
C THR A 11 8.89 -11.60 6.24
N SER A 12 9.00 -12.18 7.43
CA SER A 12 7.85 -12.32 8.35
C SER A 12 7.28 -10.96 8.78
N GLN A 13 8.13 -9.95 8.98
CA GLN A 13 7.65 -8.61 9.31
C GLN A 13 6.97 -7.93 8.11
N TYR A 14 7.45 -8.17 6.90
CA TYR A 14 6.85 -7.66 5.67
C TYR A 14 5.47 -8.28 5.42
N GLU A 15 5.34 -9.60 5.63
CA GLU A 15 4.08 -10.33 5.54
C GLU A 15 3.02 -9.76 6.48
N LYS A 16 3.38 -9.52 7.75
CA LYS A 16 2.47 -8.90 8.73
C LYS A 16 2.01 -7.50 8.32
N TYR A 17 2.89 -6.70 7.73
CA TYR A 17 2.48 -5.39 7.21
C TYR A 17 1.56 -5.53 6.01
N LEU A 18 1.79 -6.51 5.15
CA LEU A 18 0.93 -6.78 4.01
C LEU A 18 -0.47 -7.26 4.45
N GLU A 19 -0.54 -8.14 5.44
CA GLU A 19 -1.81 -8.57 6.08
C GLU A 19 -2.57 -7.39 6.67
N GLU A 20 -1.89 -6.56 7.46
CA GLU A 20 -2.48 -5.36 8.06
C GLU A 20 -3.05 -4.39 7.00
N VAL A 21 -2.37 -4.25 5.85
CA VAL A 21 -2.89 -3.44 4.73
C VAL A 21 -4.16 -4.08 4.16
N VAL A 22 -4.14 -5.38 3.90
CA VAL A 22 -5.28 -6.11 3.34
C VAL A 22 -6.50 -6.01 4.24
N ASP A 23 -6.35 -6.20 5.54
CA ASP A 23 -7.43 -6.11 6.52
C ASP A 23 -8.07 -4.71 6.51
N ARG A 24 -7.26 -3.66 6.44
CA ARG A 24 -7.75 -2.27 6.34
C ARG A 24 -8.50 -2.01 5.05
N LEU A 25 -8.00 -2.52 3.92
CA LEU A 25 -8.66 -2.38 2.62
C LEU A 25 -9.97 -3.18 2.57
N TRP A 26 -10.03 -4.31 3.27
CA TRP A 26 -11.26 -5.09 3.42
C TRP A 26 -12.36 -4.32 4.14
N VAL A 27 -12.02 -3.57 5.20
CA VAL A 27 -12.99 -2.69 5.89
C VAL A 27 -13.58 -1.66 4.92
N ILE A 28 -12.75 -1.01 4.10
CA ILE A 28 -13.22 -0.03 3.10
C ILE A 28 -14.15 -0.70 2.10
N GLN A 29 -13.76 -1.89 1.62
CA GLN A 29 -14.55 -2.64 0.64
C GLN A 29 -15.92 -3.02 1.19
N TRP A 30 -15.98 -3.52 2.43
CA TRP A 30 -17.22 -3.89 3.11
C TRP A 30 -18.15 -2.70 3.28
N ILE A 31 -17.66 -1.59 3.87
CA ILE A 31 -18.47 -0.38 4.07
C ILE A 31 -18.98 0.17 2.72
N SER A 32 -18.14 0.15 1.69
CA SER A 32 -18.54 0.60 0.36
C SER A 32 -19.62 -0.28 -0.27
N GLN A 33 -19.59 -1.60 -0.02
CA GLN A 33 -20.63 -2.52 -0.49
C GLN A 33 -21.96 -2.31 0.23
N GLU A 34 -21.95 -2.10 1.55
CA GLU A 34 -23.17 -1.77 2.31
C GLU A 34 -23.78 -0.44 1.82
N PHE A 35 -22.93 0.58 1.61
CA PHE A 35 -23.37 1.86 1.08
C PHE A 35 -24.04 1.74 -0.30
N GLN A 36 -23.51 0.91 -1.21
CA GLN A 36 -24.11 0.65 -2.51
C GLN A 36 -25.49 -0.02 -2.42
N GLN A 37 -25.77 -0.73 -1.33
CA GLN A 37 -27.07 -1.34 -1.06
C GLN A 37 -28.04 -0.38 -0.35
N GLY A 38 -27.67 0.90 -0.18
CA GLY A 38 -28.46 1.88 0.56
C GLY A 38 -28.43 1.66 2.07
N LYS A 39 -27.48 0.88 2.59
CA LYS A 39 -27.28 0.62 4.01
C LYS A 39 -26.14 1.49 4.53
N THR A 40 -26.10 1.66 5.84
CA THR A 40 -24.99 2.32 6.53
C THR A 40 -24.45 1.36 7.57
N THR A 41 -23.12 1.26 7.66
CA THR A 41 -22.46 0.38 8.63
C THR A 41 -22.48 1.03 10.01
N ASN A 42 -22.26 2.34 10.05
CA ASN A 42 -22.55 3.18 11.20
C ASN A 42 -23.87 3.90 10.97
N GLN A 43 -24.54 4.36 12.04
CA GLN A 43 -25.83 5.07 11.92
C GLN A 43 -25.79 6.31 11.00
N TYR A 44 -24.60 6.84 10.73
CA TYR A 44 -24.37 8.02 9.89
C TYR A 44 -23.39 7.70 8.76
N PRO A 45 -23.77 7.89 7.48
CA PRO A 45 -22.91 7.54 6.35
C PRO A 45 -21.69 8.46 6.21
N GLN A 46 -21.68 9.62 6.88
CA GLN A 46 -20.51 10.47 7.01
C GLN A 46 -19.42 9.80 7.86
N ILE A 47 -19.82 9.11 8.94
CA ILE A 47 -18.89 8.35 9.79
C ILE A 47 -18.31 7.17 9.01
N ASP A 48 -19.12 6.50 8.18
CA ASP A 48 -18.66 5.44 7.28
C ASP A 48 -17.57 5.94 6.33
N MET A 49 -17.77 7.12 5.73
CA MET A 49 -16.76 7.75 4.88
C MET A 49 -15.50 8.08 5.69
N GLU A 50 -15.62 8.74 6.84
CA GLU A 50 -14.47 9.10 7.68
C GLU A 50 -13.65 7.87 8.10
N LEU A 51 -14.35 6.78 8.43
CA LEU A 51 -13.74 5.51 8.72
C LEU A 51 -12.99 4.96 7.50
N CYS A 52 -13.61 4.96 6.32
CA CYS A 52 -12.93 4.55 5.08
C CYS A 52 -11.67 5.38 4.80
N ALA A 53 -11.74 6.71 4.93
CA ALA A 53 -10.59 7.59 4.74
C ALA A 53 -9.48 7.33 5.77
N LEU A 54 -9.85 7.05 7.03
CA LEU A 54 -8.89 6.70 8.08
C LEU A 54 -8.20 5.35 7.80
N GLN A 55 -8.97 4.33 7.40
CA GLN A 55 -8.41 3.03 7.05
C GLN A 55 -7.48 3.13 5.84
N LEU A 56 -7.87 3.89 4.81
CA LEU A 56 -7.02 4.14 3.65
C LEU A 56 -5.73 4.83 4.06
N ARG A 57 -5.81 5.90 4.88
CA ARG A 57 -4.61 6.61 5.38
C ARG A 57 -3.64 5.66 6.09
N LYS A 58 -4.15 4.84 7.00
CA LYS A 58 -3.32 3.88 7.74
C LYS A 58 -2.74 2.79 6.83
N ALA A 59 -3.49 2.31 5.84
CA ALA A 59 -2.97 1.38 4.84
C ALA A 59 -1.78 1.99 4.07
N LEU A 60 -1.91 3.24 3.60
CA LEU A 60 -0.82 3.95 2.93
C LEU A 60 0.41 4.14 3.84
N GLU A 61 0.22 4.43 5.14
CA GLU A 61 1.29 4.49 6.14
C GLU A 61 2.04 3.15 6.27
N VAL A 62 1.30 2.05 6.37
CA VAL A 62 1.89 0.71 6.47
C VAL A 62 2.68 0.37 5.20
N VAL A 63 2.19 0.72 4.01
CA VAL A 63 2.94 0.57 2.75
C VAL A 63 4.23 1.39 2.75
N GLY A 64 4.20 2.61 3.28
CA GLY A 64 5.41 3.41 3.51
C GLY A 64 6.42 2.66 4.39
N TYR A 65 5.97 2.08 5.50
CA TYR A 65 6.83 1.27 6.37
C TYR A 65 7.32 -0.02 5.72
N MET A 66 6.54 -0.65 4.83
CA MET A 66 7.00 -1.79 4.02
C MET A 66 8.15 -1.39 3.10
N CYS A 67 8.03 -0.25 2.41
CA CYS A 67 9.10 0.29 1.57
C CYS A 67 10.37 0.54 2.40
N LEU A 68 10.22 1.11 3.59
CA LEU A 68 11.32 1.34 4.52
C LEU A 68 11.97 0.03 4.99
N LEU A 69 11.15 -0.95 5.37
CA LEU A 69 11.57 -2.27 5.82
C LEU A 69 12.36 -3.00 4.74
N ALA A 70 11.90 -2.93 3.48
CA ALA A 70 12.57 -3.54 2.35
C ALA A 70 14.01 -3.03 2.19
N HIS A 71 14.25 -1.75 2.45
CA HIS A 71 15.55 -1.11 2.32
C HIS A 71 16.44 -1.24 3.56
N ARG A 72 15.91 -1.72 4.69
CA ARG A 72 16.64 -1.85 5.96
C ARG A 72 17.99 -2.59 5.83
N PRO A 73 18.14 -3.68 5.05
CA PRO A 73 19.42 -4.36 4.93
C PRO A 73 20.54 -3.50 4.32
N GLU A 74 20.20 -2.58 3.43
CA GLU A 74 21.15 -1.65 2.79
C GLU A 74 21.38 -0.39 3.65
N LEU A 75 20.37 0.03 4.40
CA LEU A 75 20.43 1.21 5.27
C LEU A 75 21.07 0.94 6.65
N GLY A 76 21.31 -0.32 7.00
CA GLY A 76 21.81 -0.72 8.31
C GLY A 76 20.83 -0.43 9.45
N LYS A 77 21.29 0.19 10.54
CA LYS A 77 20.38 0.72 11.57
C LYS A 77 19.63 1.89 10.97
N LEU A 78 18.32 1.74 10.76
CA LEU A 78 17.44 2.85 10.39
C LEU A 78 17.77 4.06 11.28
N PRO A 79 18.28 5.18 10.72
CA PRO A 79 18.56 6.35 11.53
C PRO A 79 17.34 6.71 12.37
N LYS A 80 17.53 7.14 13.62
CA LYS A 80 16.45 7.61 14.53
C LYS A 80 15.56 8.71 13.92
N ARG A 81 15.97 9.29 12.79
CA ARG A 81 15.20 10.24 11.97
C ARG A 81 14.11 9.54 11.14
N LEU A 82 14.35 8.33 10.64
CA LEU A 82 13.37 7.54 9.88
C LEU A 82 12.22 7.03 10.76
N THR A 83 12.49 6.74 12.05
CA THR A 83 11.44 6.38 13.03
C THR A 83 10.51 7.53 13.40
N LYS A 84 10.81 8.77 12.95
CA LYS A 84 9.98 9.96 13.16
C LYS A 84 9.25 10.40 11.90
N LEU A 85 9.44 9.71 10.77
CA LEU A 85 8.69 10.00 9.55
C LEU A 85 7.35 9.30 9.64
N TYR A 86 6.29 10.08 9.82
CA TYR A 86 4.92 9.57 9.91
C TYR A 86 4.21 9.60 8.55
N SER A 87 4.67 10.43 7.60
CA SER A 87 4.09 10.56 6.26
C SER A 87 4.76 9.60 5.27
N PRO A 88 3.99 8.81 4.50
CA PRO A 88 4.49 8.02 3.38
C PRO A 88 5.25 8.85 2.35
N GLU A 89 4.84 10.09 2.12
CA GLU A 89 5.52 11.00 1.19
C GLU A 89 6.97 11.28 1.65
N ASP A 90 7.15 11.56 2.94
CA ASP A 90 8.48 11.81 3.51
C ASP A 90 9.35 10.55 3.44
N ILE A 91 8.75 9.39 3.71
CA ILE A 91 9.43 8.10 3.60
C ILE A 91 9.89 7.86 2.16
N LEU A 92 9.00 8.01 1.17
CA LEU A 92 9.31 7.80 -0.23
C LEU A 92 10.34 8.81 -0.75
N LYS A 93 10.18 10.09 -0.44
CA LYS A 93 11.15 11.14 -0.80
C LYS A 93 12.53 10.84 -0.25
N ARG A 94 12.60 10.36 1.00
CA ARG A 94 13.87 9.95 1.59
C ARG A 94 14.46 8.72 0.91
N LEU A 95 13.68 7.66 0.72
CA LEU A 95 14.15 6.44 0.06
C LEU A 95 14.63 6.74 -1.36
N LYS A 96 13.92 7.59 -2.11
CA LYS A 96 14.29 8.03 -3.46
C LYS A 96 15.63 8.74 -3.56
N SER A 97 16.07 9.43 -2.50
CA SER A 97 17.39 10.04 -2.47
C SER A 97 18.53 9.01 -2.49
N GLU A 98 18.23 7.75 -2.14
CA GLU A 98 19.21 6.66 -2.05
C GLU A 98 18.93 5.53 -3.05
N ASN A 99 17.67 5.33 -3.47
CA ASN A 99 17.21 4.36 -4.47
C ASN A 99 15.94 4.86 -5.16
N SER A 100 16.03 5.20 -6.45
CA SER A 100 14.89 5.68 -7.24
C SER A 100 13.77 4.64 -7.44
N GLN A 101 14.08 3.34 -7.28
CA GLN A 101 13.14 2.23 -7.48
C GLN A 101 12.55 1.71 -6.16
N CYS A 102 12.25 2.60 -5.21
CA CYS A 102 11.84 2.22 -3.86
C CYS A 102 10.34 1.96 -3.66
N PHE A 103 9.49 2.39 -4.60
CA PHE A 103 8.04 2.18 -4.55
C PHE A 103 7.66 0.79 -5.09
N PRO A 104 6.59 0.14 -4.57
CA PRO A 104 6.12 -1.13 -5.10
C PRO A 104 5.79 -1.04 -6.59
N VAL A 105 6.10 -2.10 -7.31
CA VAL A 105 5.73 -2.26 -8.71
C VAL A 105 4.89 -3.52 -8.81
N ALA A 106 3.64 -3.38 -9.25
CA ALA A 106 2.78 -4.52 -9.53
C ALA A 106 3.39 -5.38 -10.65
N ILE A 107 3.32 -6.70 -10.50
CA ILE A 107 3.94 -7.65 -11.43
C ILE A 107 3.02 -8.83 -11.74
N ARG A 108 3.31 -9.48 -12.87
CA ARG A 108 2.86 -10.83 -13.19
C ARG A 108 4.06 -11.71 -13.52
N SER A 109 3.96 -12.99 -13.21
CA SER A 109 4.92 -14.00 -13.67
C SER A 109 4.57 -14.42 -15.10
N VAL A 110 5.54 -14.38 -16.00
CA VAL A 110 5.43 -14.97 -17.33
C VAL A 110 6.54 -15.99 -17.52
N GLU A 111 6.23 -17.10 -18.18
CA GLU A 111 7.25 -18.08 -18.50
C GLU A 111 8.03 -17.64 -19.74
N LYS A 112 9.35 -17.56 -19.62
CA LYS A 112 10.27 -17.27 -20.72
C LYS A 112 11.43 -18.24 -20.66
N GLU A 113 11.60 -19.05 -21.70
CA GLU A 113 12.71 -20.02 -21.83
C GLU A 113 12.81 -20.98 -20.62
N GLY A 114 11.66 -21.44 -20.11
CA GLY A 114 11.58 -22.34 -18.95
C GLY A 114 11.91 -21.67 -17.60
N ARG A 115 11.95 -20.34 -17.55
CA ARG A 115 12.17 -19.56 -16.32
C ARG A 115 11.03 -18.56 -16.11
N ALA A 116 10.69 -18.33 -14.84
CA ALA A 116 9.75 -17.27 -14.48
C ALA A 116 10.42 -15.90 -14.63
N ASP A 117 9.84 -15.04 -15.47
CA ASP A 117 10.20 -13.64 -15.63
C ASP A 117 9.10 -12.74 -15.01
N LEU A 118 9.50 -11.71 -14.27
CA LEU A 118 8.58 -10.87 -13.50
C LEU A 118 8.37 -9.53 -14.21
N GLN A 119 7.27 -9.44 -14.96
CA GLN A 119 6.94 -8.26 -15.77
C GLN A 119 6.03 -7.28 -15.03
N PRO A 120 6.31 -5.97 -15.09
CA PRO A 120 5.40 -4.95 -14.56
C PRO A 120 4.03 -4.98 -15.23
N VAL A 121 2.98 -4.63 -14.48
CA VAL A 121 1.62 -4.48 -15.01
C VAL A 121 1.01 -3.15 -14.57
N SER A 122 0.17 -2.57 -15.45
CA SER A 122 -0.62 -1.37 -15.14
C SER A 122 -2.03 -1.70 -14.61
N GLU A 123 -2.43 -2.97 -14.68
CA GLU A 123 -3.72 -3.47 -14.25
C GLU A 123 -3.51 -4.79 -13.49
N GLY A 124 -4.13 -4.90 -12.31
CA GLY A 124 -4.08 -6.08 -11.45
C GLY A 124 -5.44 -6.76 -11.34
N ALA A 125 -5.58 -7.68 -10.39
CA ALA A 125 -6.79 -8.48 -10.21
C ALA A 125 -8.06 -7.65 -9.88
N PHE A 126 -7.89 -6.43 -9.36
CA PHE A 126 -8.98 -5.56 -8.92
C PHE A 126 -9.14 -4.31 -9.80
N GLY A 127 -8.44 -4.24 -10.94
CA GLY A 127 -8.48 -3.12 -11.88
C GLY A 127 -7.16 -2.35 -11.97
N PRO A 128 -7.20 -1.05 -12.35
CA PRO A 128 -6.00 -0.23 -12.53
C PRO A 128 -5.13 -0.18 -11.28
N VAL A 129 -3.81 -0.26 -11.46
CA VAL A 129 -2.83 -0.21 -10.36
C VAL A 129 -2.65 1.23 -9.89
N LEU A 130 -2.66 1.44 -8.57
CA LEU A 130 -2.39 2.76 -7.98
C LEU A 130 -0.94 3.17 -8.25
N SER A 131 -0.75 4.30 -8.93
CA SER A 131 0.58 4.89 -9.15
C SER A 131 1.14 5.54 -7.89
N GLU A 132 2.44 5.82 -7.88
CA GLU A 132 3.07 6.52 -6.75
C GLU A 132 2.51 7.95 -6.57
N ALA A 133 2.21 8.64 -7.66
CA ALA A 133 1.65 10.00 -7.59
C ALA A 133 0.26 9.99 -6.95
N GLU A 134 -0.61 9.06 -7.39
CA GLU A 134 -1.93 8.87 -6.80
C GLU A 134 -1.84 8.41 -5.35
N PHE A 135 -0.86 7.59 -5.00
CA PHE A 135 -0.60 7.17 -3.62
C PHE A 135 -0.29 8.37 -2.70
N VAL A 136 0.60 9.27 -3.14
CA VAL A 136 0.95 10.49 -2.37
C VAL A 136 -0.24 11.43 -2.29
N GLU A 137 -0.96 11.63 -3.39
CA GLU A 137 -2.15 12.48 -3.43
C GLU A 137 -3.28 11.94 -2.55
N ALA A 138 -3.49 10.63 -2.53
CA ALA A 138 -4.45 9.96 -1.67
C ALA A 138 -4.14 10.20 -0.19
N TYR A 139 -2.87 10.04 0.22
CA TYR A 139 -2.47 10.28 1.60
C TYR A 139 -2.68 11.74 2.03
N GLY A 140 -2.11 12.66 1.25
CA GLY A 140 -2.03 14.07 1.61
C GLY A 140 -3.37 14.79 1.44
N LYS A 141 -3.93 14.75 0.22
CA LYS A 141 -5.13 15.51 -0.14
C LYS A 141 -6.41 14.75 0.17
N PHE A 142 -6.54 13.51 -0.32
CA PHE A 142 -7.81 12.79 -0.19
C PHE A 142 -8.13 12.52 1.28
N CYS A 143 -7.25 11.79 1.97
CA CYS A 143 -7.42 11.43 3.37
C CYS A 143 -7.29 12.66 4.30
N GLY A 144 -6.30 13.54 4.05
CA GLY A 144 -6.09 14.73 4.88
C GLY A 144 -7.30 15.65 4.94
N ASN A 145 -7.92 15.93 3.79
CA ASN A 145 -9.11 16.79 3.74
C ASN A 145 -10.31 16.16 4.46
N ARG A 146 -10.46 14.83 4.38
CA ARG A 146 -11.62 14.10 4.89
C ARG A 146 -11.57 13.80 6.39
N LEU A 147 -10.39 13.84 6.99
CA LEU A 147 -10.20 13.59 8.43
C LEU A 147 -10.11 14.89 9.24
N HIS A 148 -10.05 16.05 8.59
CA HIS A 148 -9.94 17.32 9.27
C HIS A 148 -11.32 17.87 9.64
N ALA A 149 -11.55 18.17 10.92
CA ALA A 149 -12.85 18.65 11.44
C ALA A 149 -13.39 19.91 10.73
N LYS A 150 -12.50 20.78 10.24
CA LYS A 150 -12.85 21.98 9.45
C LYS A 150 -13.65 21.65 8.19
N HIS A 151 -13.44 20.47 7.62
CA HIS A 151 -14.07 20.05 6.37
C HIS A 151 -15.58 19.75 6.54
N ILE A 152 -16.06 19.54 7.78
CA ILE A 152 -17.49 19.41 8.07
C ILE A 152 -18.21 20.75 7.82
N TYR A 153 -17.56 21.88 8.12
CA TYR A 153 -18.11 23.23 7.95
C TYR A 153 -17.91 23.79 6.53
N GLU A 154 -16.89 23.30 5.82
CA GLU A 154 -16.57 23.72 4.44
C GLU A 154 -17.25 22.86 3.36
N ARG A 155 -17.84 21.71 3.74
CA ARG A 155 -18.71 20.90 2.88
C ARG A 155 -20.00 21.67 2.59
N GLY A 156 -19.95 22.56 1.61
CA GLY A 156 -21.14 23.13 1.00
C GLY A 156 -22.01 22.07 0.32
N THR A 157 -23.08 22.50 -0.34
CA THR A 157 -24.08 21.64 -1.01
C THR A 157 -23.56 20.85 -2.22
N HIS A 158 -22.30 21.04 -2.64
CA HIS A 158 -21.72 20.43 -3.83
C HIS A 158 -20.98 19.10 -3.60
N HIS A 159 -20.85 18.64 -2.35
CA HIS A 159 -20.17 17.39 -2.04
C HIS A 159 -21.13 16.18 -2.11
N SER A 160 -20.91 15.31 -3.10
CA SER A 160 -21.63 14.04 -3.21
C SER A 160 -20.92 12.97 -2.40
N LEU A 161 -21.55 12.56 -1.28
CA LEU A 161 -21.07 11.44 -0.47
C LEU A 161 -20.93 10.15 -1.30
N ALA A 162 -21.84 9.93 -2.25
CA ALA A 162 -21.75 8.79 -3.16
C ALA A 162 -20.49 8.84 -4.04
N LYS A 163 -20.11 10.03 -4.53
CA LYS A 163 -18.86 10.21 -5.27
C LYS A 163 -17.66 9.94 -4.36
N GLU A 164 -17.64 10.47 -3.14
CA GLU A 164 -16.54 10.26 -2.21
C GLU A 164 -16.37 8.79 -1.81
N MET A 165 -17.47 8.08 -1.60
CA MET A 165 -17.47 6.63 -1.37
C MET A 165 -16.95 5.85 -2.59
N SER A 166 -17.33 6.28 -3.80
CA SER A 166 -16.77 5.72 -5.03
C SER A 166 -15.26 5.97 -5.16
N ASP A 167 -14.81 7.18 -4.86
CA ASP A 167 -13.40 7.57 -4.96
C ASP A 167 -12.54 6.78 -3.95
N VAL A 168 -12.95 6.68 -2.68
CA VAL A 168 -12.18 5.92 -1.66
C VAL A 168 -12.11 4.44 -2.01
N ARG A 169 -13.20 3.87 -2.55
CA ARG A 169 -13.23 2.49 -3.03
C ARG A 169 -12.27 2.28 -4.21
N ALA A 170 -12.26 3.19 -5.18
CA ALA A 170 -11.35 3.11 -6.32
C ALA A 170 -9.88 3.13 -5.89
N LEU A 171 -9.52 4.01 -4.94
CA LEU A 171 -8.18 4.07 -4.36
C LEU A 171 -7.82 2.77 -3.61
N ALA A 172 -8.76 2.21 -2.85
CA ALA A 172 -8.55 0.94 -2.15
C ALA A 172 -8.32 -0.23 -3.12
N LEU A 173 -9.13 -0.34 -4.19
CA LEU A 173 -8.97 -1.37 -5.22
C LEU A 173 -7.67 -1.20 -6.01
N GLY A 174 -7.27 0.05 -6.30
CA GLY A 174 -5.99 0.32 -6.93
C GLY A 174 -4.80 -0.08 -6.06
N LEU A 175 -4.90 0.14 -4.75
CA LEU A 175 -3.87 -0.30 -3.80
C LEU A 175 -3.84 -1.84 -3.65
N MET A 176 -5.00 -2.50 -3.65
CA MET A 176 -5.07 -3.96 -3.70
C MET A 176 -4.44 -4.52 -4.98
N SER A 177 -4.70 -3.90 -6.13
CA SER A 177 -4.09 -4.28 -7.40
C SER A 177 -2.58 -4.07 -7.40
N LEU A 178 -2.11 -2.97 -6.79
CA LEU A 178 -0.69 -2.70 -6.63
C LEU A 178 0.00 -3.80 -5.81
N LEU A 179 -0.62 -4.24 -4.72
CA LEU A 179 0.02 -5.13 -3.73
C LEU A 179 -0.28 -6.62 -3.93
N GLY A 180 -1.27 -6.97 -4.75
CA GLY A 180 -1.69 -8.36 -4.97
C GLY A 180 -0.56 -9.28 -5.42
N SER A 181 0.28 -8.80 -6.33
CA SER A 181 1.58 -9.38 -6.67
C SER A 181 2.51 -8.24 -7.02
N HIS A 182 3.54 -8.03 -6.21
CA HIS A 182 4.38 -6.85 -6.35
C HIS A 182 5.84 -7.13 -6.07
N LYS A 183 6.69 -6.24 -6.59
CA LYS A 183 8.10 -6.24 -6.26
C LYS A 183 8.58 -4.88 -5.75
N ILE A 184 9.51 -4.89 -4.81
CA ILE A 184 10.29 -3.71 -4.41
C ILE A 184 11.75 -3.98 -4.74
N ASN A 185 12.33 -3.16 -5.61
CA ASN A 185 13.75 -3.23 -5.92
C ASN A 185 14.52 -2.49 -4.82
N VAL A 186 15.56 -3.13 -4.29
CA VAL A 186 16.43 -2.53 -3.28
C VAL A 186 17.83 -2.44 -3.89
N LYS A 187 18.10 -1.29 -4.51
CA LYS A 187 19.22 -1.08 -5.44
C LYS A 187 19.24 -2.19 -6.53
N GLU A 188 20.40 -2.43 -7.12
CA GLU A 188 20.61 -3.52 -8.09
C GLU A 188 20.77 -4.89 -7.41
N LYS A 189 20.79 -4.95 -6.08
CA LYS A 189 21.23 -6.13 -5.32
C LYS A 189 20.11 -7.05 -4.86
N TYR A 190 18.99 -6.48 -4.41
CA TYR A 190 17.94 -7.26 -3.78
C TYR A 190 16.57 -6.97 -4.35
N LEU A 191 15.70 -7.96 -4.22
CA LEU A 191 14.31 -7.87 -4.61
C LEU A 191 13.44 -8.49 -3.51
N ILE A 192 12.43 -7.76 -3.08
CA ILE A 192 11.32 -8.36 -2.33
C ILE A 192 10.19 -8.59 -3.31
N VAL A 193 9.66 -9.82 -3.33
CA VAL A 193 8.41 -10.15 -4.01
C VAL A 193 7.38 -10.45 -2.93
N GLY A 194 6.27 -9.70 -2.95
CA GLY A 194 5.14 -9.91 -2.06
C GLY A 194 3.93 -10.40 -2.84
N HIS A 195 3.13 -11.27 -2.24
CA HIS A 195 1.90 -11.79 -2.79
C HIS A 195 0.79 -11.79 -1.73
N VAL A 196 -0.44 -11.47 -2.16
CA VAL A 196 -1.66 -11.55 -1.34
C VAL A 196 -2.62 -12.55 -1.96
N ASN A 197 -3.01 -13.58 -1.18
CA ASN A 197 -4.00 -14.57 -1.63
C ASN A 197 -5.45 -14.08 -1.45
N GLY A 198 -5.78 -12.92 -2.03
CA GLY A 198 -7.11 -12.31 -1.93
C GLY A 198 -7.41 -11.63 -0.58
N PRO A 199 -8.62 -11.07 -0.42
CA PRO A 199 -9.01 -10.34 0.79
C PRO A 199 -9.09 -11.27 2.01
N GLY A 200 -8.37 -10.94 3.09
CA GLY A 200 -8.24 -11.80 4.28
C GLY A 200 -7.41 -13.07 4.06
N GLY A 201 -6.74 -13.20 2.92
CA GLY A 201 -5.86 -14.32 2.61
C GLY A 201 -4.45 -14.14 3.18
N ALA A 202 -3.74 -15.25 3.37
CA ALA A 202 -2.36 -15.22 3.84
C ALA A 202 -1.48 -14.42 2.88
N ALA A 203 -0.69 -13.50 3.45
CA ALA A 203 0.38 -12.83 2.73
C ALA A 203 1.60 -13.75 2.65
N SER A 204 2.36 -13.64 1.57
CA SER A 204 3.70 -14.22 1.50
C SER A 204 4.68 -13.20 0.96
N ALA A 205 5.92 -13.25 1.44
CA ALA A 205 7.00 -12.47 0.88
C ALA A 205 8.23 -13.36 0.64
N THR A 206 9.03 -13.00 -0.35
CA THR A 206 10.31 -13.67 -0.62
C THR A 206 11.37 -12.63 -0.93
N PHE A 207 12.52 -12.75 -0.27
CA PHE A 207 13.66 -11.87 -0.44
C PHE A 207 14.71 -12.56 -1.33
N PHE A 208 14.97 -12.00 -2.50
CA PHE A 208 15.95 -12.51 -3.46
C PHE A 208 17.23 -11.68 -3.45
N ASN A 209 18.37 -12.36 -3.53
CA ASN A 209 19.66 -11.75 -3.85
C ASN A 209 19.92 -11.88 -5.35
N ARG A 210 19.97 -10.75 -6.07
CA ARG A 210 20.21 -10.72 -7.52
C ARG A 210 21.67 -10.96 -7.89
N LEU A 211 22.59 -10.84 -6.93
CA LEU A 211 24.03 -11.00 -7.15
C LEU A 211 24.54 -12.43 -6.93
N SER A 212 23.70 -13.39 -6.53
CA SER A 212 24.07 -14.81 -6.54
C SER A 212 23.83 -15.38 -7.93
N LYS A 213 24.84 -15.26 -8.81
CA LYS A 213 25.09 -16.26 -9.84
C LYS A 213 25.89 -17.41 -9.23
#